data_AF-A0A4Y9PLI3-F1
#
_entry.id   AF-A0A4Y9PLI3-F1
#
_cell.length_a   1.000
_cell.length_b   1.000
_cell.length_c   1.000
_cell.angle_alpha   90.00
_cell.angle_beta   90.00
_cell.angle_gamma   90.00
#
_symmetry.space_group_name_H-M   'P 1'
#
loop_
_entity.id
_entity.type
_entity.pdbx_description
1 polymer ?
#
loop_
_entity_poly.entity_id
_entity_poly.type
_entity_poly.pdbx_seq_one_letter_code
_entity_poly.pdbx_strand_id
1 'polypeptide(L)'
;MADKDLQDLVRRRLWELARTADDASRFSRWVVPPETLKRMARTGGTSFISEGLAEFLARALDVPENRVRRAAGLPPVPDQRESTTTRPHLRLLRNHDGEQRSE
;
A
#
# COMPACT_ATOMS: atom_id res chain seq x y z
N MET A 1 -15.45 -4.53 4.51
CA MET A 1 -14.48 -3.50 4.98
C MET A 1 -13.12 -3.69 4.32
N ALA A 2 -12.56 -4.90 4.32
CA ALA A 2 -11.30 -5.24 3.67
C ALA A 2 -11.16 -4.68 2.23
N ASP A 3 -12.18 -4.88 1.39
CA ASP A 3 -12.19 -4.36 0.01
C ASP A 3 -11.89 -2.86 -0.13
N LYS A 4 -12.49 -2.07 0.77
CA LYS A 4 -12.33 -0.62 0.80
C LYS A 4 -10.98 -0.20 1.39
N ASP A 5 -10.47 -0.96 2.35
CA ASP A 5 -9.13 -0.78 2.93
C ASP A 5 -8.04 -1.02 1.87
N LEU A 6 -8.20 -2.09 1.07
CA LEU A 6 -7.26 -2.39 -0.01
C LEU A 6 -7.34 -1.36 -1.14
N GLN A 7 -8.55 -0.96 -1.53
CA GLN A 7 -8.74 0.12 -2.49
C GLN A 7 -8.03 1.41 -2.05
N ASP A 8 -8.23 1.81 -0.80
CA ASP A 8 -7.63 3.04 -0.27
C ASP A 8 -6.11 2.92 -0.19
N LEU A 9 -5.58 1.75 0.19
CA LEU A 9 -4.15 1.47 0.20
C LEU A 9 -3.53 1.59 -1.20
N VAL A 10 -4.12 0.96 -2.21
CA VAL A 10 -3.66 1.00 -3.61
C VAL A 10 -3.69 2.44 -4.13
N ARG A 11 -4.83 3.13 -3.94
CA ARG A 11 -5.02 4.51 -4.40
C ARG A 11 -4.02 5.46 -3.76
N ARG A 12 -3.86 5.37 -2.43
CA ARG A 12 -2.95 6.21 -1.66
C ARG A 12 -1.50 5.98 -2.06
N ARG A 13 -1.08 4.72 -2.25
CA ARG A 13 0.30 4.41 -2.65
C ARG A 13 0.64 4.82 -4.07
N LEU A 14 -0.27 4.62 -5.02
CA LEU A 14 -0.05 5.10 -6.38
C LEU A 14 0.09 6.63 -6.39
N TRP A 15 -0.70 7.34 -5.58
CA TRP A 15 -0.61 8.79 -5.44
C TRP A 15 0.68 9.24 -4.74
N GLU A 16 1.03 8.65 -3.59
CA GLU A 16 2.24 9.00 -2.81
C GLU A 16 3.54 8.78 -3.60
N LEU A 17 3.58 7.71 -4.40
CA LEU A 17 4.75 7.38 -5.22
C LEU A 17 4.77 8.13 -6.56
N ALA A 18 3.74 8.94 -6.85
CA ALA A 18 3.50 9.55 -8.15
C ALA A 18 3.64 8.54 -9.31
N ARG A 19 3.22 7.29 -9.07
CA ARG A 19 3.39 6.17 -10.00
C ARG A 19 2.11 5.89 -10.76
N THR A 20 2.27 5.56 -12.03
CA THR A 20 1.18 5.01 -12.81
C THR A 20 0.98 3.53 -12.47
N ALA A 21 -0.19 3.00 -12.83
CA ALA A 21 -0.46 1.57 -12.72
C ALA A 21 0.52 0.72 -13.57
N ASP A 22 1.08 1.30 -14.64
CA ASP A 22 2.05 0.64 -15.50
C ASP A 22 3.42 0.48 -14.80
N ASP A 23 3.90 1.56 -14.17
CA ASP A 23 5.10 1.52 -13.33
C ASP A 23 4.97 0.48 -12.22
N ALA A 24 3.85 0.52 -11.49
CA ALA A 24 3.58 -0.44 -10.43
C ALA A 24 3.51 -1.89 -10.94
N SER A 25 2.95 -2.11 -12.14
CA SER A 25 2.94 -3.42 -12.80
C SER A 25 4.37 -3.91 -13.09
N ARG A 26 5.25 -3.03 -13.56
CA ARG A 26 6.67 -3.36 -13.79
C ARG A 26 7.39 -3.79 -12.50
N PHE A 27 7.10 -3.14 -11.37
CA PHE A 27 7.64 -3.54 -10.06
C PHE A 27 7.12 -4.90 -9.58
N SER A 28 5.90 -5.28 -9.99
CA SER A 28 5.35 -6.61 -9.77
C SER A 28 5.89 -7.68 -10.75
N ARG A 29 6.89 -7.35 -11.58
CA ARG A 29 7.39 -8.21 -12.66
C ARG A 29 6.28 -8.59 -13.65
N TRP A 30 5.32 -7.69 -13.86
CA TRP A 30 4.13 -7.88 -14.70
C TRP A 30 3.16 -8.96 -14.21
N VAL A 31 3.32 -9.45 -12.98
CA VAL A 31 2.41 -10.43 -12.38
C VAL A 31 1.05 -9.80 -12.07
N VAL A 32 1.03 -8.52 -11.70
CA VAL A 32 -0.20 -7.75 -11.52
C VAL A 32 -0.40 -6.84 -12.73
N PRO A 33 -1.43 -7.06 -13.57
CA PRO A 33 -1.68 -6.22 -14.73
C PRO A 33 -2.00 -4.77 -14.34
N PRO A 34 -1.63 -3.77 -15.16
CA PRO A 34 -1.95 -2.37 -14.89
C PRO A 34 -3.47 -2.11 -14.89
N GLU A 35 -4.24 -2.85 -15.68
CA GLU A 35 -5.71 -2.78 -15.68
C GLU A 35 -6.31 -3.25 -14.35
N THR A 36 -5.72 -4.29 -13.74
CA THR A 36 -6.11 -4.78 -12.42
C THR A 36 -5.86 -3.73 -11.35
N LEU A 37 -4.70 -3.08 -11.37
CA LEU A 37 -4.38 -1.97 -10.45
C LEU A 37 -5.32 -0.78 -10.62
N LYS A 38 -5.65 -0.40 -11.86
CA LYS A 38 -6.63 0.65 -12.16
C LYS A 38 -8.03 0.30 -11.65
N ARG A 39 -8.45 -0.96 -11.84
CA ARG A 39 -9.75 -1.46 -11.37
C ARG A 39 -9.81 -1.45 -9.84
N MET A 40 -8.76 -1.94 -9.17
CA MET A 40 -8.66 -1.92 -7.71
C MET A 40 -8.72 -0.51 -7.15
N ALA A 41 -8.00 0.44 -7.75
CA ALA A 41 -8.01 1.83 -7.31
C ALA A 41 -9.39 2.52 -7.48
N ARG A 42 -10.15 2.16 -8.51
CA ARG A 42 -11.43 2.81 -8.85
C ARG A 42 -12.66 2.18 -8.20
N THR A 43 -12.77 0.87 -8.27
CA THR A 43 -14.03 0.16 -7.96
C THR A 43 -13.96 -0.58 -6.62
N GLY A 44 -12.75 -0.81 -6.08
CA GLY A 44 -12.55 -1.81 -5.05
C GLY A 44 -12.64 -3.22 -5.64
N GLY A 45 -11.85 -4.14 -5.10
CA GLY A 45 -11.82 -5.52 -5.58
C GLY A 45 -10.81 -6.40 -4.86
N THR A 46 -11.24 -7.07 -3.80
CA THR A 46 -10.46 -8.08 -3.06
C THR A 46 -10.65 -9.50 -3.58
N SER A 47 -11.69 -9.75 -4.40
CA SER A 47 -12.13 -11.12 -4.74
C SER A 47 -11.11 -11.96 -5.52
N PHE A 48 -10.00 -11.39 -5.95
CA PHE A 48 -8.96 -12.07 -6.73
C PHE A 48 -7.56 -12.01 -6.08
N ILE A 49 -7.42 -11.48 -4.85
CA ILE A 49 -6.12 -11.50 -4.17
C ILE A 49 -5.90 -12.89 -3.56
N SER A 50 -5.24 -13.77 -4.31
CA SER A 50 -4.68 -15.00 -3.77
C SER A 50 -3.48 -14.71 -2.88
N GLU A 51 -3.13 -15.62 -1.98
CA GLU A 51 -1.96 -15.48 -1.10
C GLU A 51 -0.67 -15.20 -1.87
N GLY A 52 -0.44 -15.92 -2.96
CA GLY A 52 0.71 -15.70 -3.84
C GLY A 52 0.63 -14.41 -4.67
N LEU A 53 -0.51 -13.71 -4.74
CA LEU A 53 -0.61 -12.40 -5.41
C LEU A 53 -0.26 -11.25 -4.45
N ALA A 54 -0.45 -11.46 -3.14
CA ALA A 54 -0.20 -10.45 -2.12
C ALA A 54 1.26 -10.00 -2.10
N GLU A 55 2.22 -10.91 -2.31
CA GLU A 55 3.66 -10.59 -2.37
C GLU A 55 3.99 -9.64 -3.53
N PHE A 56 3.39 -9.88 -4.71
CA PHE A 56 3.66 -9.10 -5.91
C PHE A 56 3.00 -7.73 -5.83
N LEU A 57 1.81 -7.67 -5.21
CA LEU A 57 1.14 -6.41 -4.95
C LEU A 57 1.90 -5.56 -3.92
N ALA A 58 2.44 -6.20 -2.88
CA ALA A 58 3.29 -5.55 -1.90
C ALA A 58 4.54 -4.93 -2.56
N ARG A 59 5.13 -5.66 -3.51
CA ARG A 59 6.26 -5.17 -4.32
C ARG A 59 5.85 -4.03 -5.25
N ALA A 60 4.69 -4.11 -5.88
CA ALA A 60 4.15 -3.07 -6.78
C ALA A 60 3.94 -1.73 -6.06
N LEU A 61 3.45 -1.80 -4.83
CA LEU A 61 3.03 -0.64 -4.03
C LEU A 61 4.09 -0.15 -3.03
N ASP A 62 5.25 -0.81 -2.96
CA ASP A 62 6.31 -0.52 -1.99
C ASP A 62 5.77 -0.49 -0.54
N VAL A 63 5.11 -1.58 -0.16
CA VAL A 63 4.54 -1.82 1.18
C VAL A 63 4.87 -3.23 1.66
N PRO A 64 4.82 -3.50 2.97
CA PRO A 64 4.99 -4.86 3.47
C PRO A 64 3.81 -5.76 3.09
N GLU A 65 4.07 -7.05 2.86
CA GLU A 65 3.06 -8.04 2.46
C GLU A 65 1.93 -8.13 3.48
N ASN A 66 2.28 -8.14 4.77
CA ASN A 66 1.30 -8.17 5.85
C ASN A 66 0.31 -7.00 5.83
N ARG A 67 0.69 -5.82 5.29
CA ARG A 67 -0.25 -4.70 5.14
C ARG A 67 -1.26 -4.96 4.03
N VAL A 68 -0.81 -5.54 2.93
CA VAL A 68 -1.70 -5.98 1.84
C VAL A 68 -2.60 -7.13 2.30
N ARG A 69 -2.05 -8.13 3.02
CA ARG A 69 -2.82 -9.26 3.54
C ARG A 69 -3.89 -8.81 4.52
N ARG A 70 -3.57 -7.91 5.46
CA ARG A 70 -4.57 -7.32 6.37
C ARG A 70 -5.66 -6.57 5.60
N ALA A 71 -5.28 -5.76 4.61
CA ALA A 71 -6.23 -5.05 3.77
C ALA A 71 -7.09 -6.01 2.92
N ALA A 72 -6.56 -7.17 2.52
CA ALA A 72 -7.27 -8.19 1.78
C ALA A 72 -8.05 -9.20 2.66
N GLY A 73 -7.93 -9.11 4.00
CA GLY A 73 -8.54 -10.08 4.92
C GLY A 73 -7.87 -11.46 4.94
N LEU A 74 -6.62 -11.56 4.44
CA LEU A 74 -5.83 -12.77 4.43
C LEU A 74 -5.09 -12.97 5.76
N PRO A 75 -4.84 -14.23 6.19
CA PRO A 75 -4.06 -14.50 7.40
C PRO A 75 -2.65 -13.92 7.26
N PRO A 76 -2.09 -13.27 8.28
CA PRO A 76 -0.74 -12.71 8.21
C PRO A 76 0.30 -13.82 8.07
N VAL A 77 1.37 -13.56 7.32
CA VAL A 77 2.53 -14.47 7.24
C VAL A 77 3.69 -13.84 7.98
N PRO A 78 4.53 -14.65 8.67
CA PRO A 78 5.76 -14.15 9.26
C PRO A 78 6.67 -13.63 8.14
N ASP A 79 6.65 -12.30 7.97
CA ASP A 79 7.39 -11.60 6.93
C ASP A 79 8.77 -11.22 7.48
N GLN A 80 9.84 -11.81 6.93
CA GLN A 80 11.21 -11.46 7.32
C GLN A 80 11.57 -10.00 6.95
N ARG A 81 10.74 -9.30 6.18
CA ARG A 81 10.93 -7.89 5.80
C ARG A 81 10.25 -6.90 6.74
N GLU A 82 9.57 -7.33 7.81
CA GLU A 82 9.27 -6.41 8.93
C GLU A 82 10.56 -5.84 9.55
N SER A 83 11.70 -6.54 9.36
CA SER A 83 13.03 -6.06 9.74
C SER A 83 13.74 -5.24 8.65
N THR A 84 13.20 -5.16 7.42
CA THR A 84 13.79 -4.35 6.36
C THR A 84 13.32 -2.92 6.52
N THR A 85 14.10 -2.18 7.31
CA THR A 85 14.04 -0.74 7.51
C THR A 85 13.80 -0.02 6.17
N THR A 86 12.58 0.48 5.94
CA THR A 86 12.37 1.56 4.96
C THR A 86 12.91 2.83 5.65
N ARG A 87 14.15 3.21 5.38
CA ARG A 87 14.72 4.50 5.84
C ARG A 87 14.90 5.46 4.66
N PRO A 88 14.77 6.79 4.84
CA PRO A 88 14.41 7.52 6.06
C PRO A 88 13.10 8.34 5.97
N HIS A 89 12.32 8.26 7.05
CA HIS A 89 11.41 9.24 7.66
C HIS A 89 10.84 10.39 6.81
N LEU A 90 9.57 10.26 6.40
CA LEU A 90 8.71 11.42 6.16
C LEU A 90 8.46 12.12 7.52
N ARG A 91 9.16 13.22 7.78
CA ARG A 91 8.95 14.05 8.97
C ARG A 91 7.64 14.84 8.78
N LEU A 92 6.54 14.34 9.34
CA LEU A 92 5.29 15.10 9.42
C LEU A 92 5.47 16.24 10.43
N LEU A 93 5.71 17.46 9.95
CA LEU A 93 5.56 18.67 10.74
C LEU A 93 4.06 18.91 10.94
N ARG A 94 3.52 18.47 12.07
CA ARG A 94 2.22 18.95 12.55
C ARG A 94 2.46 20.35 13.08
N ASN A 95 2.15 21.36 12.28
CA ASN A 95 1.97 22.73 12.79
C ASN A 95 0.80 22.69 13.78
N HIS A 96 1.13 22.57 15.06
CA HIS A 96 0.20 22.85 16.14
C HIS A 96 0.47 24.30 16.53
N ASP A 97 -0.27 25.20 15.90
CA ASP A 97 -0.59 26.50 16.45
C ASP A 97 -1.24 26.27 17.82
N GLY A 98 -0.66 26.82 18.87
CA GLY A 98 -1.01 26.49 20.25
C GLY A 98 -0.21 27.33 21.23
N GLU A 99 -0.44 28.63 21.17
CA GLU A 99 -0.11 29.64 22.15
C GLU A 99 -0.26 29.13 23.60
N GLN A 100 0.84 29.17 24.35
CA GLN A 100 0.80 29.40 25.80
C GLN A 100 1.88 30.44 26.12
N ARG A 101 1.48 31.72 25.99
CA ARG A 101 2.13 32.80 26.72
C ARG A 101 1.78 32.61 28.20
N SER A 102 2.78 32.26 28.98
CA SER A 102 2.81 32.56 30.40
C SER A 102 3.74 33.75 30.57
N GLU A 103 3.18 34.94 30.78
CA GLU A 103 3.51 35.88 31.86
C GLU A 103 2.51 37.05 31.86
#